data_AF-A0AAV9CNX8-F1
#
_entry.id   AF-A0AAV9CNX8-F1
#
_cell.length_a   1.000
_cell.length_b   1.000
_cell.length_c   1.000
_cell.angle_alpha   90.00
_cell.angle_beta   90.00
_cell.angle_gamma   90.00
#
_symmetry.space_group_name_H-M   'P 1'
#
loop_
_entity.id
_entity.type
_entity.pdbx_description
1 polymer ?
#
loop_
_entity_poly.entity_id
_entity_poly.type
_entity_poly.pdbx_seq_one_letter_code
_entity_poly.pdbx_strand_id
1 'polypeptide(L)'
;MDRRRRSGGGEAVYLGGETSKSINATQPKTRLIYAVGPKNGSPASGSYYLPEHKDMISTSINYAVAGESSDEGEPYTRLRQGHGLLALLGWGVLIPIGVTIARYFKRHDPAWFYAHLSVQGIGFALGLAAVITGFSLEDKLSVEVDTHKGLGIFILVLGCLQVMAVLARPGKGSKVRKYWNWYHHYLGRLCIAVAIGNIFYGIHLGEDGNSWNIAYGIVLGLWFLVVAVLEMMRCMSD
;
A
#
# COMPACT_ATOMS: atom_id res chain seq x y z
N MET A 1 5.69 -38.86 63.88
CA MET A 1 5.93 -37.45 64.22
C MET A 1 6.30 -36.73 62.93
N ASP A 2 5.32 -36.17 62.20
CA ASP A 2 4.75 -34.80 62.32
C ASP A 2 5.63 -33.79 61.53
N ARG A 3 5.30 -33.40 60.28
CA ARG A 3 4.32 -32.39 59.77
C ARG A 3 4.94 -30.98 59.66
N ARG A 4 5.04 -30.43 58.45
CA ARG A 4 4.28 -29.24 57.96
C ARG A 4 4.97 -28.54 56.77
N ARG A 5 4.19 -28.45 55.68
CA ARG A 5 4.31 -27.49 54.59
C ARG A 5 4.34 -26.05 55.12
N ARG A 6 5.25 -25.22 54.60
CA ARG A 6 5.17 -23.75 54.70
C ARG A 6 4.14 -23.25 53.69
N SER A 7 3.05 -22.70 54.21
CA SER A 7 2.12 -21.81 53.50
C SER A 7 2.77 -20.43 53.42
N GLY A 8 3.13 -19.99 52.21
CA GLY A 8 3.46 -18.60 51.92
C GLY A 8 2.20 -17.92 51.39
N GLY A 9 1.39 -17.38 52.30
CA GLY A 9 0.25 -16.54 51.94
C GLY A 9 0.76 -15.22 51.39
N GLY A 10 0.70 -15.07 50.06
CA GLY A 10 0.75 -13.77 49.41
C GLY A 10 -0.62 -13.11 49.59
N GLU A 11 -0.69 -12.16 50.50
CA GLU A 11 -1.86 -11.35 50.81
C GLU A 11 -2.27 -10.57 49.55
N ALA A 12 -3.42 -10.91 48.98
CA ALA A 12 -4.06 -10.09 47.95
C ALA A 12 -4.64 -8.86 48.65
N VAL A 13 -3.93 -7.74 48.59
CA VAL A 13 -4.45 -6.44 49.02
C VAL A 13 -5.53 -6.01 48.03
N TYR A 14 -6.79 -6.25 48.41
CA TYR A 14 -7.93 -5.63 47.77
C TYR A 14 -7.94 -4.15 48.14
N LEU A 15 -7.57 -3.27 47.19
CA LEU A 15 -7.89 -1.86 47.30
C LEU A 15 -9.39 -1.69 47.03
N GLY A 16 -10.16 -1.80 48.12
CA GLY A 16 -11.56 -1.41 48.17
C GLY A 16 -11.72 0.06 47.78
N GLY A 17 -12.88 0.36 47.20
CA GLY A 17 -13.23 1.67 46.68
C GLY A 17 -13.00 2.79 47.69
N GLU A 18 -12.12 3.72 47.31
CA GLU A 18 -12.03 5.03 47.92
C GLU A 18 -12.50 6.08 46.90
N THR A 19 -13.48 6.83 47.38
CA THR A 19 -14.10 8.04 46.84
C THR A 19 -13.19 8.91 45.97
N SER A 20 -13.78 9.44 44.89
CA SER A 20 -13.24 10.45 43.99
C SER A 20 -12.32 11.47 44.68
N LYS A 21 -11.01 11.25 44.55
CA LYS A 21 -10.00 12.27 44.85
C LYS A 21 -10.04 13.26 43.68
N SER A 22 -10.68 14.41 43.86
CA SER A 22 -10.66 15.48 42.86
C SER A 22 -9.21 15.88 42.62
N ILE A 23 -8.72 15.59 41.41
CA ILE A 23 -7.38 16.01 40.99
C ILE A 23 -7.48 17.52 40.73
N ASN A 24 -7.12 18.33 41.72
CA ASN A 24 -6.96 19.77 41.54
C ASN A 24 -5.65 20.02 40.76
N ALA A 25 -5.71 19.83 39.44
CA ALA A 25 -4.61 20.12 38.53
C ALA A 25 -4.84 21.50 37.90
N THR A 26 -4.12 22.51 38.38
CA THR A 26 -4.10 23.86 37.80
C THR A 26 -3.38 23.93 36.44
N GLN A 27 -2.79 22.84 35.96
CA GLN A 27 -2.27 22.70 34.60
C GLN A 27 -2.55 21.29 34.06
N PRO A 28 -2.97 21.14 32.80
CA PRO A 28 -3.20 19.83 32.19
C PRO A 28 -1.88 19.05 32.13
N LYS A 29 -1.90 17.78 32.56
CA LYS A 29 -0.75 16.89 32.40
C LYS A 29 -0.43 16.77 30.89
N THR A 30 0.80 17.11 30.51
CA THR A 30 1.27 17.13 29.11
C THR A 30 1.53 15.74 28.53
N ARG A 31 1.50 14.70 29.36
CA ARG A 31 1.62 13.29 28.93
C ARG A 31 0.50 12.48 29.56
N LEU A 32 -0.36 11.93 28.70
CA LEU A 32 -1.37 10.95 29.08
C LEU A 32 -0.95 9.57 28.56
N ILE A 33 -1.02 8.56 29.42
CA ILE A 33 -0.98 7.17 29.00
C ILE A 33 -2.42 6.70 29.04
N TYR A 34 -2.95 6.25 27.90
CA TYR A 34 -4.28 5.68 27.80
C TYR A 34 -4.22 4.35 27.06
N ALA A 35 -5.20 3.50 27.35
CA ALA A 35 -5.31 2.14 26.82
C ALA A 35 -6.66 2.02 26.09
N VAL A 36 -6.65 1.49 24.87
CA VAL A 36 -7.87 1.20 24.11
C VAL A 36 -8.07 -0.30 24.03
N GLY A 37 -9.26 -0.76 24.44
CA GLY A 37 -9.67 -2.15 24.35
C GLY A 37 -10.46 -2.46 23.07
N PRO A 38 -10.66 -3.74 22.74
CA PRO A 38 -11.42 -4.16 21.56
C PRO A 38 -12.88 -3.66 21.61
N LYS A 39 -13.42 -3.27 20.44
CA LYS A 39 -14.71 -2.58 20.31
C LYS A 39 -15.93 -3.45 20.70
N ASN A 40 -15.81 -4.78 20.72
CA ASN A 40 -16.92 -5.73 20.92
C ASN A 40 -16.58 -6.95 21.81
N GLY A 41 -15.62 -6.85 22.73
CA GLY A 41 -15.20 -7.99 23.56
C GLY A 41 -15.37 -7.71 25.04
N SER A 42 -16.55 -7.98 25.60
CA SER A 42 -16.67 -8.16 27.05
C SER A 42 -15.76 -9.33 27.45
N PRO A 43 -14.93 -9.21 28.51
CA PRO A 43 -14.08 -10.33 28.92
C PRO A 43 -14.98 -11.55 29.19
N ALA A 44 -14.66 -12.68 28.54
CA ALA A 44 -15.38 -13.92 28.77
C ALA A 44 -15.32 -14.24 30.27
N SER A 45 -16.49 -14.29 30.91
CA SER A 45 -16.62 -14.54 32.35
C SER A 45 -16.01 -15.90 32.68
N GLY A 46 -14.81 -15.92 33.25
CA GLY A 46 -14.14 -17.14 33.68
C GLY A 46 -12.61 -17.12 33.64
N SER A 47 -11.98 -16.17 32.95
CA SER A 47 -10.52 -16.02 32.93
C SER A 47 -10.09 -14.70 33.57
N TYR A 48 -9.38 -14.77 34.71
CA TYR A 48 -8.85 -13.60 35.43
C TYR A 48 -7.58 -13.01 34.78
N TYR A 49 -7.45 -13.13 33.47
CA TYR A 49 -6.28 -12.62 32.75
C TYR A 49 -6.62 -11.26 32.15
N LEU A 50 -5.88 -10.22 32.57
CA LEU A 50 -5.95 -8.91 31.92
C LEU A 50 -5.33 -9.05 30.51
N PRO A 51 -6.02 -8.62 29.44
CA PRO A 51 -5.43 -8.54 28.12
C PRO A 51 -4.22 -7.61 28.13
N GLU A 52 -3.09 -8.09 27.59
CA GLU A 52 -1.90 -7.27 27.38
C GLU A 52 -1.99 -6.53 26.04
N HIS A 53 -1.51 -5.29 26.01
CA HIS A 53 -1.41 -4.51 24.77
C HIS A 53 -0.38 -5.14 23.84
N LYS A 54 -0.78 -5.48 22.61
CA LYS A 54 0.14 -5.98 21.58
C LYS A 54 1.00 -4.88 20.96
N ASP A 55 0.48 -3.65 20.97
CA ASP A 55 1.13 -2.48 20.35
C ASP A 55 1.09 -1.28 21.30
N MET A 56 2.14 -0.45 21.21
CA MET A 56 2.23 0.83 21.93
C MET A 56 2.53 1.95 20.93
N ILE A 57 1.82 3.06 21.02
CA ILE A 57 2.03 4.26 20.20
C ILE A 57 2.12 5.49 21.09
N SER A 58 2.92 6.47 20.66
CA SER A 58 2.97 7.81 21.26
C SER A 58 2.38 8.81 20.29
N THR A 59 1.40 9.58 20.73
CA THR A 59 0.80 10.67 19.94
C THR A 59 0.73 11.95 20.77
N SER A 60 0.79 13.11 20.11
CA SER A 60 0.62 14.43 20.76
C SER A 60 -0.71 15.03 20.37
N ILE A 61 -1.55 15.33 21.36
CA ILE A 61 -2.82 16.04 21.18
C ILE A 61 -2.59 17.52 21.48
N ASN A 62 -2.82 18.38 20.48
CA ASN A 62 -2.71 19.82 20.64
C ASN A 62 -4.08 20.42 21.00
N TYR A 63 -4.26 20.80 22.26
CA TYR A 63 -5.50 21.39 22.77
C TYR A 63 -5.69 22.87 22.37
N ALA A 64 -4.67 23.53 21.78
CA ALA A 64 -4.75 24.94 21.39
C ALA A 64 -5.52 25.17 20.08
N VAL A 65 -5.80 24.11 19.32
CA VAL A 65 -6.55 24.15 18.07
C VAL A 65 -7.95 23.61 18.31
N ALA A 66 -8.76 24.33 19.09
CA ALA A 66 -10.18 24.05 19.21
C ALA A 66 -10.88 24.48 17.89
N GLY A 67 -10.83 23.62 16.86
CA GLY A 67 -11.56 23.86 15.61
C GLY A 67 -11.00 23.23 14.34
N GLU A 68 -9.76 22.74 14.34
CA GLU A 68 -9.22 21.94 13.24
C GLU A 68 -8.77 20.60 13.81
N SER A 69 -9.72 19.66 13.83
CA SER A 69 -9.36 18.26 13.72
C SER A 69 -8.63 18.11 12.37
N SER A 70 -7.30 18.19 12.36
CA SER A 70 -6.57 17.32 11.46
C SER A 70 -7.08 15.93 11.81
N ASP A 71 -7.93 15.38 10.95
CA ASP A 71 -8.39 14.02 11.04
C ASP A 71 -7.10 13.18 10.95
N GLU A 72 -6.47 12.94 12.10
CA GLU A 72 -5.47 11.91 12.32
C GLU A 72 -6.25 10.60 12.22
N GLY A 73 -6.81 10.36 11.02
CA GLY A 73 -7.48 9.13 10.67
C GLY A 73 -6.52 8.03 11.05
N GLU A 74 -7.03 7.06 11.81
CA GLU A 74 -6.37 5.83 12.24
C GLU A 74 -5.12 5.55 11.39
N PRO A 75 -3.92 5.35 11.95
CA PRO A 75 -2.65 5.28 11.20
C PRO A 75 -2.68 4.34 9.98
N TYR A 76 -3.58 3.36 9.99
CA TYR A 76 -3.91 2.45 8.89
C TYR A 76 -4.55 3.13 7.66
N THR A 77 -5.37 4.16 7.84
CA THR A 77 -6.03 4.93 6.76
C THR A 77 -5.00 5.69 5.92
N ARG A 78 -4.05 6.38 6.57
CA ARG A 78 -2.96 7.07 5.86
C ARG A 78 -2.06 6.10 5.10
N LEU A 79 -1.72 4.96 5.71
CA LEU A 79 -0.92 3.92 5.06
C LEU A 79 -1.64 3.31 3.85
N ARG A 80 -2.94 3.04 3.97
CA ARG A 80 -3.79 2.52 2.88
C ARG A 80 -3.90 3.51 1.72
N GLN A 81 -4.14 4.78 2.01
CA GLN A 81 -4.17 5.84 0.99
C GLN A 81 -2.81 6.00 0.32
N GLY A 82 -1.71 5.95 1.09
CA GLY A 82 -0.35 5.97 0.58
C GLY A 82 -0.05 4.78 -0.35
N HIS A 83 -0.40 3.57 0.06
CA HIS A 83 -0.30 2.36 -0.77
C HIS A 83 -1.05 2.52 -2.09
N GLY A 84 -2.33 2.92 -2.02
CA GLY A 84 -3.18 3.13 -3.19
C GLY A 84 -2.62 4.18 -4.15
N LEU A 85 -2.14 5.31 -3.62
CA LEU A 85 -1.54 6.38 -4.42
C LEU A 85 -0.23 5.93 -5.09
N LEU A 86 0.66 5.26 -4.35
CA LEU A 86 1.92 4.73 -4.90
C LEU A 86 1.65 3.68 -5.99
N ALA A 87 0.69 2.78 -5.78
CA ALA A 87 0.31 1.77 -6.75
C ALA A 87 -0.28 2.41 -8.01
N LEU A 88 -1.16 3.40 -7.85
CA LEU A 88 -1.78 4.15 -8.93
C LEU A 88 -0.73 4.91 -9.76
N LEU A 89 0.14 5.69 -9.12
CA LEU A 89 1.16 6.46 -9.82
C LEU A 89 2.21 5.57 -10.49
N GLY A 90 2.70 4.56 -9.77
CA GLY A 90 3.70 3.62 -10.27
C GLY A 90 3.13 2.74 -11.38
N TRP A 91 2.31 1.76 -11.00
CA TRP A 91 1.78 0.74 -11.91
C TRP A 91 0.68 1.26 -12.83
N GLY A 92 -0.17 2.15 -12.34
CA GLY A 92 -1.37 2.61 -13.06
C GLY A 92 -1.14 3.76 -14.06
N VAL A 93 -0.07 4.54 -13.91
CA VAL A 93 0.18 5.74 -14.73
C VAL A 93 1.57 5.73 -15.38
N LEU A 94 2.64 5.67 -14.60
CA LEU A 94 4.01 5.77 -15.14
C LEU A 94 4.36 4.58 -16.04
N ILE A 95 3.99 3.35 -15.66
CA ILE A 95 4.26 2.18 -16.50
C ILE A 95 3.57 2.28 -17.88
N PRO A 96 2.25 2.60 -17.98
CA PRO A 96 1.58 2.88 -19.26
C PRO A 96 2.22 4.02 -20.09
N ILE A 97 2.63 5.12 -19.45
CA ILE A 97 3.34 6.21 -20.12
C ILE A 97 4.67 5.72 -20.72
N GLY A 98 5.45 4.97 -19.95
CA GLY A 98 6.71 4.37 -20.40
C GLY A 98 6.52 3.49 -21.63
N VAL A 99 5.47 2.67 -21.67
CA VAL A 99 5.14 1.86 -22.85
C VAL A 99 4.72 2.71 -24.06
N THR A 100 3.97 3.78 -23.83
CA THR A 100 3.56 4.74 -24.87
C THR A 100 4.79 5.38 -25.51
N ILE A 101 5.76 5.84 -24.70
CA ILE A 101 7.04 6.37 -25.17
C ILE A 101 7.76 5.36 -26.07
N ALA A 102 7.92 4.12 -25.59
CA ALA A 102 8.60 3.07 -26.35
C ALA A 102 7.90 2.63 -27.63
N ARG A 103 6.58 2.87 -27.77
CA ARG A 103 5.83 2.52 -28.99
C ARG A 103 5.95 3.61 -30.07
N TYR A 104 5.76 4.87 -29.69
CA TYR A 104 5.57 5.97 -30.64
C TYR A 104 6.84 6.78 -30.90
N PHE A 105 7.77 6.86 -29.95
CA PHE A 105 8.93 7.76 -30.06
C PHE A 105 10.20 7.06 -30.55
N LYS A 106 10.12 5.81 -31.04
CA LYS A 106 11.28 5.01 -31.49
C LYS A 106 12.17 5.71 -32.54
N ARG A 107 11.63 6.65 -33.32
CA ARG A 107 12.37 7.44 -34.31
C ARG A 107 13.47 8.30 -33.68
N HIS A 108 13.31 8.67 -32.41
CA HIS A 108 14.29 9.47 -31.66
C HIS A 108 15.29 8.56 -30.93
N ASP A 109 16.01 7.69 -31.64
CA ASP A 109 17.09 6.86 -31.06
C ASP A 109 18.32 7.75 -30.78
N PRO A 110 18.96 7.67 -29.59
CA PRO A 110 18.69 6.78 -28.45
C PRO A 110 17.76 7.38 -27.37
N ALA A 111 17.28 8.62 -27.54
CA ALA A 111 16.50 9.34 -26.53
C ALA A 111 15.26 8.58 -26.05
N TRP A 112 14.51 7.93 -26.95
CA TRP A 112 13.32 7.13 -26.58
C TRP A 112 13.65 6.00 -25.59
N PHE A 113 14.83 5.40 -25.73
CA PHE A 113 15.25 4.26 -24.91
C PHE A 113 15.56 4.72 -23.49
N TYR A 114 16.28 5.83 -23.34
CA TYR A 114 16.55 6.42 -22.03
C TYR A 114 15.27 6.94 -21.38
N ALA A 115 14.41 7.64 -22.13
CA ALA A 115 13.12 8.10 -21.60
C ALA A 115 12.24 6.93 -21.13
N HIS A 116 12.13 5.86 -21.93
CA HIS A 116 11.44 4.64 -21.52
C HIS A 116 12.04 4.04 -20.26
N LEU A 117 13.37 3.84 -20.23
CA LEU A 117 14.07 3.24 -19.09
C LEU A 117 13.89 4.07 -17.81
N SER A 118 14.00 5.38 -17.90
CA SER A 118 13.84 6.30 -16.76
C SER A 118 12.41 6.27 -16.21
N VAL A 119 11.40 6.42 -17.07
CA VAL A 119 9.99 6.42 -16.66
C VAL A 119 9.60 5.05 -16.07
N GLN A 120 10.02 3.95 -16.70
CA GLN A 120 9.78 2.60 -16.19
C GLN A 120 10.50 2.35 -14.86
N GLY A 121 11.74 2.85 -14.71
CA GLY A 121 12.50 2.72 -13.47
C GLY A 121 11.83 3.43 -12.30
N ILE A 122 11.36 4.66 -12.51
CA ILE A 122 10.61 5.42 -11.49
C ILE A 122 9.27 4.72 -11.18
N GLY A 123 8.53 4.32 -12.22
CA GLY A 123 7.27 3.60 -12.07
C GLY A 123 7.42 2.30 -11.28
N PHE A 124 8.46 1.52 -11.56
CA PHE A 124 8.79 0.30 -10.84
C PHE A 124 9.20 0.57 -9.38
N ALA A 125 10.00 1.62 -9.12
CA ALA A 125 10.39 1.98 -7.75
C ALA A 125 9.20 2.40 -6.89
N LEU A 126 8.29 3.24 -7.42
CA LEU A 126 7.04 3.58 -6.74
C LEU A 126 6.14 2.36 -6.56
N GLY A 127 6.07 1.50 -7.58
CA GLY A 127 5.31 0.26 -7.54
C GLY A 127 5.84 -0.74 -6.50
N LEU A 128 7.15 -0.83 -6.32
CA LEU A 128 7.79 -1.63 -5.28
C LEU A 128 7.49 -1.05 -3.89
N ALA A 129 7.59 0.27 -3.72
CA ALA A 129 7.20 0.94 -2.47
C ALA A 129 5.71 0.70 -2.14
N ALA A 130 4.84 0.67 -3.15
CA ALA A 130 3.44 0.29 -2.97
C ALA A 130 3.31 -1.15 -2.44
N VAL A 131 4.02 -2.11 -3.02
CA VAL A 131 3.96 -3.50 -2.54
C VAL A 131 4.47 -3.63 -1.10
N ILE A 132 5.57 -2.96 -0.75
CA ILE A 132 6.13 -2.96 0.62
C ILE A 132 5.11 -2.39 1.62
N THR A 133 4.51 -1.24 1.30
CA THR A 133 3.48 -0.63 2.16
C THR A 133 2.20 -1.48 2.23
N GLY A 134 1.88 -2.23 1.18
CA GLY A 134 0.77 -3.19 1.15
C GLY A 134 0.97 -4.35 2.13
N PHE A 135 2.17 -4.95 2.17
CA PHE A 135 2.50 -5.98 3.16
C PHE A 135 2.44 -5.44 4.60
N SER A 136 2.94 -4.23 4.82
CA SER A 136 2.84 -3.59 6.14
C SER A 136 1.39 -3.37 6.59
N LEU A 137 0.46 -3.18 5.65
CA LEU A 137 -0.96 -2.99 5.94
C LEU A 137 -1.65 -4.33 6.27
N GLU A 138 -1.27 -5.42 5.63
CA GLU A 138 -1.81 -6.76 5.88
C GLU A 138 -1.55 -7.23 7.31
N ASP A 139 -0.29 -7.11 7.77
CA ASP A 139 0.14 -7.49 9.13
C ASP A 139 -0.71 -6.83 10.23
N LYS A 140 -1.33 -5.69 9.89
CA LYS A 140 -2.08 -4.82 10.79
C LYS A 140 -3.59 -5.04 10.76
N LEU A 141 -4.15 -5.45 9.62
CA LEU A 141 -5.61 -5.49 9.43
C LEU A 141 -6.24 -6.87 9.68
N SER A 142 -5.47 -7.97 9.64
CA SER A 142 -6.02 -9.34 9.81
C SER A 142 -7.23 -9.65 8.91
N VAL A 143 -7.30 -9.02 7.73
CA VAL A 143 -8.35 -9.22 6.71
C VAL A 143 -7.80 -10.10 5.60
N GLU A 144 -8.58 -11.08 5.13
CA GLU A 144 -8.29 -11.89 3.94
C GLU A 144 -8.40 -11.03 2.66
N VAL A 145 -7.33 -10.32 2.31
CA VAL A 145 -7.18 -9.61 1.00
C VAL A 145 -6.39 -10.45 0.00
N ASP A 146 -6.54 -11.77 0.07
CA ASP A 146 -5.62 -12.72 -0.55
C ASP A 146 -5.57 -12.61 -2.08
N THR A 147 -6.68 -12.30 -2.74
CA THR A 147 -6.69 -12.13 -4.20
C THR A 147 -5.95 -10.88 -4.65
N HIS A 148 -6.15 -9.72 -3.98
CA HIS A 148 -5.50 -8.46 -4.35
C HIS A 148 -3.99 -8.55 -4.12
N LYS A 149 -3.60 -9.13 -2.98
CA LYS A 149 -2.22 -9.43 -2.63
C LYS A 149 -1.58 -10.37 -3.64
N GLY A 150 -2.24 -11.49 -3.95
CA GLY A 150 -1.76 -12.46 -4.93
C GLY A 150 -1.53 -11.85 -6.31
N LEU A 151 -2.48 -11.04 -6.80
CA LEU A 151 -2.33 -10.28 -8.05
C LEU A 151 -1.21 -9.24 -7.96
N GLY A 152 -1.06 -8.55 -6.83
CA GLY A 152 0.02 -7.59 -6.57
C GLY A 152 1.40 -8.23 -6.64
N ILE A 153 1.58 -9.38 -6.01
CA ILE A 153 2.82 -10.18 -6.08
C ILE A 153 3.05 -10.64 -7.52
N PHE A 154 2.01 -11.12 -8.21
CA PHE A 154 2.14 -11.53 -9.61
C PHE A 154 2.58 -10.38 -10.53
N ILE A 155 2.02 -9.17 -10.35
CA ILE A 155 2.45 -7.95 -11.05
C ILE A 155 3.93 -7.65 -10.75
N LEU A 156 4.34 -7.73 -9.48
CA LEU A 156 5.73 -7.50 -9.09
C LEU A 156 6.67 -8.49 -9.78
N VAL A 157 6.32 -9.78 -9.83
CA VAL A 157 7.09 -10.81 -10.54
C VAL A 157 7.20 -10.48 -12.03
N LEU A 158 6.09 -10.10 -12.68
CA LEU A 158 6.11 -9.67 -14.08
C LEU A 158 7.00 -8.43 -14.28
N GLY A 159 6.97 -7.47 -13.35
CA GLY A 159 7.84 -6.29 -13.35
C GLY A 159 9.33 -6.65 -13.23
N CYS A 160 9.69 -7.51 -12.28
CA CYS A 160 11.05 -8.02 -12.14
C CYS A 160 11.52 -8.73 -13.43
N LEU A 161 10.66 -9.52 -14.06
CA LEU A 161 10.93 -10.15 -15.36
C LEU A 161 11.20 -9.12 -16.47
N GLN A 162 10.55 -7.95 -16.43
CA GLN A 162 10.87 -6.84 -17.35
C GLN A 162 12.22 -6.19 -17.05
N VAL A 163 12.57 -5.99 -15.78
CA VAL A 163 13.88 -5.46 -15.39
C VAL A 163 14.99 -6.43 -15.81
N MET A 164 14.81 -7.73 -15.59
CA MET A 164 15.73 -8.77 -16.07
C MET A 164 15.83 -8.80 -17.60
N ALA A 165 14.75 -8.48 -18.32
CA ALA A 165 14.78 -8.36 -19.78
C ALA A 165 15.80 -7.31 -20.22
N VAL A 166 15.95 -6.20 -19.49
CA VAL A 166 16.94 -5.15 -19.80
C VAL A 166 18.37 -5.69 -19.63
N LEU A 167 18.63 -6.45 -18.57
CA LEU A 167 19.95 -7.06 -18.33
C LEU A 167 20.30 -8.10 -19.40
N ALA A 168 19.31 -8.89 -19.83
CA ALA A 168 19.46 -9.92 -20.85
C ALA A 168 19.30 -9.38 -22.29
N ARG A 169 19.36 -8.06 -22.50
CA ARG A 169 19.04 -7.41 -23.79
C ARG A 169 20.05 -7.81 -24.89
N PRO A 170 19.63 -8.57 -25.93
CA PRO A 170 20.54 -9.01 -27.00
C PRO A 170 20.92 -7.85 -27.94
N GLY A 171 22.09 -7.97 -28.58
CA GLY A 171 22.54 -7.04 -29.62
C GLY A 171 21.58 -6.95 -30.82
N LYS A 172 21.57 -5.79 -31.50
CA LYS A 172 20.61 -5.46 -32.58
C LYS A 172 20.63 -6.47 -33.75
N GLY A 173 21.78 -7.11 -34.03
CA GLY A 173 21.93 -8.08 -35.13
C GLY A 173 21.60 -9.55 -34.80
N SER A 174 21.23 -9.87 -33.55
CA SER A 174 21.00 -11.27 -33.15
C SER A 174 19.57 -11.74 -33.47
N LYS A 175 19.42 -12.99 -33.94
CA LYS A 175 18.09 -13.64 -34.09
C LYS A 175 17.34 -13.73 -32.76
N VAL A 176 18.06 -13.82 -31.64
CA VAL A 176 17.51 -13.85 -30.28
C VAL A 176 16.77 -12.55 -29.94
N ARG A 177 17.15 -11.41 -30.57
CA ARG A 177 16.49 -10.11 -30.41
C ARG A 177 15.00 -10.18 -30.74
N LYS A 178 14.60 -11.01 -31.72
CA LYS A 178 13.19 -11.19 -32.10
C LYS A 178 12.39 -11.82 -30.96
N TYR A 179 12.87 -12.92 -30.39
CA TYR A 179 12.22 -13.60 -29.26
C TYR A 179 12.22 -12.74 -28.00
N TRP A 180 13.32 -12.04 -27.74
CA TRP A 180 13.41 -11.08 -26.64
C TRP A 180 12.35 -9.96 -26.78
N ASN A 181 12.17 -9.39 -27.99
CA ASN A 181 11.14 -8.38 -28.23
C ASN A 181 9.73 -8.96 -27.99
N TRP A 182 9.48 -10.20 -28.43
CA TRP A 182 8.20 -10.88 -28.22
C TRP A 182 7.93 -11.01 -26.72
N TYR A 183 8.83 -11.67 -26.00
CA TYR A 183 8.78 -11.82 -24.55
C TYR A 183 8.55 -10.48 -23.81
N HIS A 184 9.38 -9.48 -24.09
CA HIS A 184 9.32 -8.17 -23.42
C HIS A 184 7.99 -7.45 -23.70
N HIS A 185 7.51 -7.47 -24.95
CA HIS A 185 6.27 -6.80 -25.32
C HIS A 185 5.01 -7.48 -24.77
N TYR A 186 4.91 -8.81 -24.86
CA TYR A 186 3.72 -9.53 -24.40
C TYR A 186 3.61 -9.55 -22.88
N LEU A 187 4.70 -9.85 -22.17
CA LEU A 187 4.68 -9.83 -20.71
C LEU A 187 4.52 -8.40 -20.16
N GLY A 188 5.07 -7.38 -20.83
CA GLY A 188 4.87 -5.99 -20.41
C GLY A 188 3.41 -5.55 -20.51
N ARG A 189 2.71 -5.95 -21.59
CA ARG A 189 1.27 -5.68 -21.75
C ARG A 189 0.41 -6.48 -20.78
N LEU A 190 0.77 -7.74 -20.54
CA LEU A 190 0.10 -8.56 -19.52
C LEU A 190 0.22 -7.92 -18.13
N CYS A 191 1.41 -7.44 -17.78
CA CYS A 191 1.65 -6.73 -16.52
C CYS A 191 0.73 -5.52 -16.36
N ILE A 192 0.61 -4.68 -17.39
CA ILE A 192 -0.31 -3.52 -17.38
C ILE A 192 -1.77 -3.95 -17.24
N ALA A 193 -2.21 -4.96 -18.00
CA ALA A 193 -3.60 -5.41 -17.96
C ALA A 193 -3.99 -5.92 -16.56
N VAL A 194 -3.11 -6.72 -15.94
CA VAL A 194 -3.32 -7.22 -14.58
C VAL A 194 -3.24 -6.08 -13.56
N ALA A 195 -2.32 -5.13 -13.72
CA ALA A 195 -2.21 -3.97 -12.85
C ALA A 195 -3.47 -3.11 -12.84
N ILE A 196 -4.05 -2.81 -14.01
CA ILE A 196 -5.31 -2.06 -14.11
C ILE A 196 -6.42 -2.76 -13.34
N GLY A 197 -6.61 -4.07 -13.59
CA GLY A 197 -7.62 -4.87 -12.88
C GLY A 197 -7.39 -4.90 -11.38
N ASN A 198 -6.14 -5.06 -10.96
CA ASN A 198 -5.79 -5.11 -9.54
C ASN A 198 -5.97 -3.76 -8.83
N ILE A 199 -5.76 -2.63 -9.53
CA ILE A 199 -6.02 -1.29 -8.97
C ILE A 199 -7.52 -1.09 -8.74
N PHE A 200 -8.38 -1.42 -9.72
CA PHE A 200 -9.84 -1.36 -9.52
C PHE A 200 -10.30 -2.27 -8.39
N TYR A 201 -9.75 -3.49 -8.31
CA TYR A 201 -10.05 -4.41 -7.23
C TYR A 201 -9.60 -3.87 -5.86
N GLY A 202 -8.41 -3.27 -5.79
CA GLY A 202 -7.90 -2.62 -4.58
C GLY A 202 -8.74 -1.42 -4.14
N ILE A 203 -9.23 -0.60 -5.08
CA ILE A 203 -10.16 0.51 -4.79
C ILE A 203 -11.49 -0.03 -4.23
N HIS A 204 -11.99 -1.13 -4.80
CA HIS A 204 -13.21 -1.77 -4.30
C HIS A 204 -13.05 -2.30 -2.87
N LEU A 205 -11.94 -2.99 -2.57
CA LEU A 205 -11.58 -3.40 -1.20
C LEU A 205 -11.32 -2.21 -0.28
N GLY A 206 -11.03 -1.05 -0.87
CA GLY A 206 -10.87 0.25 -0.26
C GLY A 206 -12.11 0.76 0.51
N GLU A 207 -13.32 0.28 0.20
CA GLU A 207 -14.60 0.90 0.65
C GLU A 207 -14.71 2.43 0.39
N ASP A 208 -13.68 3.07 -0.16
CA ASP A 208 -13.54 4.50 -0.46
C ASP A 208 -14.27 4.92 -1.75
N GLY A 209 -15.14 4.03 -2.27
CA GLY A 209 -16.27 4.39 -3.11
C GLY A 209 -15.97 4.83 -4.56
N ASN A 210 -17.08 5.17 -5.23
CA ASN A 210 -17.21 5.48 -6.65
C ASN A 210 -16.21 6.55 -7.15
N SER A 211 -15.78 7.49 -6.29
CA SER A 211 -14.92 8.62 -6.66
C SER A 211 -13.52 8.20 -7.12
N TRP A 212 -12.85 7.27 -6.43
CA TRP A 212 -11.53 6.77 -6.85
C TRP A 212 -11.62 5.95 -8.14
N ASN A 213 -12.69 5.16 -8.31
CA ASN A 213 -12.97 4.45 -9.55
C ASN A 213 -13.19 5.41 -10.73
N ILE A 214 -13.98 6.47 -10.53
CA ILE A 214 -14.20 7.52 -11.54
C ILE A 214 -12.88 8.23 -11.85
N ALA A 215 -12.12 8.64 -10.84
CA ALA A 215 -10.87 9.36 -11.02
C ALA A 215 -9.86 8.51 -11.82
N TYR A 216 -9.67 7.25 -11.46
CA TYR A 216 -8.78 6.37 -12.21
C TYR A 216 -9.34 6.06 -13.61
N GLY A 217 -10.65 5.88 -13.74
CA GLY A 217 -11.32 5.72 -15.02
C GLY A 217 -11.09 6.89 -15.98
N ILE A 218 -11.12 8.13 -15.49
CA ILE A 218 -10.78 9.34 -16.27
C ILE A 218 -9.32 9.31 -16.71
N VAL A 219 -8.39 8.98 -15.81
CA VAL A 219 -6.95 8.87 -16.13
C VAL A 219 -6.71 7.82 -17.22
N LEU A 220 -7.34 6.65 -17.10
CA LEU A 220 -7.28 5.61 -18.13
C LEU A 220 -7.89 6.07 -19.44
N GLY A 221 -9.06 6.71 -19.41
CA GLY A 221 -9.72 7.25 -20.59
C GLY A 221 -8.86 8.27 -21.33
N LEU A 222 -8.21 9.19 -20.59
CA LEU A 222 -7.26 10.14 -21.15
C LEU A 222 -6.04 9.44 -21.75
N TRP A 223 -5.49 8.45 -21.06
CA TRP A 223 -4.38 7.66 -21.59
C TRP A 223 -4.76 6.93 -22.90
N PHE A 224 -5.93 6.28 -22.94
CA PHE A 224 -6.44 5.65 -24.16
C PHE A 224 -6.67 6.66 -25.29
N LEU A 225 -7.18 7.85 -24.98
CA LEU A 225 -7.34 8.94 -25.97
C LEU A 225 -5.99 9.36 -26.55
N VAL A 226 -4.98 9.57 -25.71
CA VAL A 226 -3.62 9.91 -26.16
C VAL A 226 -3.05 8.80 -27.06
N VAL A 227 -3.20 7.54 -26.65
CA VAL A 227 -2.77 6.39 -27.46
C VAL A 227 -3.50 6.35 -28.81
N ALA A 228 -4.81 6.58 -28.83
CA ALA A 228 -5.61 6.59 -30.06
C ALA A 228 -5.16 7.71 -31.01
N VAL A 229 -4.94 8.93 -30.48
CA VAL A 229 -4.41 10.06 -31.27
C VAL A 229 -3.04 9.73 -31.86
N LEU A 230 -2.11 9.22 -31.04
CA LEU A 230 -0.78 8.84 -31.51
C LEU A 230 -0.81 7.70 -32.54
N GLU A 231 -1.73 6.74 -32.40
CA GLU A 231 -1.90 5.66 -33.38
C GLU A 231 -2.48 6.20 -34.71
N MET A 232 -3.45 7.11 -34.66
CA MET A 232 -3.99 7.78 -35.87
C MET A 232 -2.90 8.56 -36.60
N MET A 233 -2.13 9.39 -35.89
CA MET A 233 -1.02 10.16 -36.48
C MET A 233 0.02 9.25 -37.14
N ARG A 234 0.32 8.12 -36.50
CA ARG A 234 1.25 7.12 -37.05
C ARG A 234 0.69 6.50 -38.33
N CYS A 235 -0.57 6.06 -38.33
CA CYS A 235 -1.21 5.46 -39.50
C CYS A 235 -1.34 6.43 -40.69
N MET A 236 -1.44 7.74 -40.43
CA MET A 236 -1.43 8.77 -41.46
C MET A 236 -0.03 9.09 -42.02
N SER A 237 1.03 8.72 -41.29
CA SER A 237 2.43 8.99 -41.67
C SER A 237 3.11 7.80 -42.35
N ASP A 238 2.47 6.63 -42.33
CA ASP A 238 2.89 5.38 -42.97
C ASP A 238 2.24 5.24 -44.37
#